data_AF-A0A926BPJ2-F1
#
_entry.id   AF-A0A926BPJ2-F1
#
_cell.length_a   1.000
_cell.length_b   1.000
_cell.length_c   1.000
_cell.angle_alpha   90.00
_cell.angle_beta   90.00
_cell.angle_gamma   90.00
#
_symmetry.space_group_name_H-M   'P 1'
#
loop_
_entity.id
_entity.type
_entity.pdbx_description
1 polymer ?
#
loop_
_entity_poly.entity_id
_entity_poly.type
_entity_poly.pdbx_seq_one_letter_code
_entity_poly.pdbx_strand_id
1 'polypeptide(L)'
;LPLLLAVFALVSAPLRGDKALFALLAFLALLVAMGTPLNRLLFYAVPGYASLANPARVLGVWAFAVAALAAFGAQSLLDNKIAPATKTRGAAIALATVLLVAAWGASGAAAWAGDAVAQVPFTDLMTQATPGLMVAALLLTLSVGLLFIAPGMVAKKPASSAALLLGMILLVVADLALWGYNYNPSSKPERVYPVTPGIAWLQKNAPDARIAVINRDWTLGQTAPKYAAFPPNALTVYALHDISGYDSLFPKASKELVRAAGGGEETSPAANGNMVFVKQLETARNLGARYIVLAGDSPVDTTGYAEAYRGDDLLILESGVPGEPVIAPPSVPGSLRIGIGLAMLAGLTLAGGIALQARKPS
;
A
#
# COMPACT_ATOMS: atom_id res chain seq x y z
N LEU A 1 4.55 11.32 19.50
CA LEU A 1 5.86 11.27 20.22
C LEU A 1 7.07 10.92 19.34
N PRO A 2 7.08 9.83 18.53
CA PRO A 2 8.30 9.36 17.85
C PRO A 2 8.97 10.40 16.95
N LEU A 3 8.20 11.18 16.20
CA LEU A 3 8.72 12.26 15.36
C LEU A 3 9.46 13.34 16.15
N LEU A 4 8.92 13.74 17.31
CA LEU A 4 9.59 14.73 18.15
C LEU A 4 10.91 14.19 18.71
N LEU A 5 10.93 12.93 19.14
CA LEU A 5 12.17 12.29 19.62
C LEU A 5 13.18 12.11 18.49
N ALA A 6 12.73 11.76 17.27
CA ALA A 6 13.60 11.63 16.12
C ALA A 6 14.26 12.97 15.76
N VAL A 7 13.49 14.06 15.68
CA VAL A 7 14.06 15.40 15.43
C VAL A 7 14.95 15.82 16.60
N PHE A 8 14.54 15.56 17.84
CA PHE A 8 15.35 15.82 19.02
C PHE A 8 16.72 15.14 18.92
N ALA A 9 16.79 13.88 18.48
CA ALA A 9 18.04 13.15 18.29
C ALA A 9 19.00 13.83 17.29
N LEU A 10 18.45 14.48 16.25
CA LEU A 10 19.23 15.17 15.22
C LEU A 10 19.85 16.47 15.73
N VAL A 11 19.21 17.14 16.69
CA VAL A 11 19.62 18.47 17.19
C VAL A 11 20.34 18.41 18.54
N SER A 12 20.13 17.36 19.34
CA SER A 12 20.67 17.25 20.70
C SER A 12 22.13 16.79 20.74
N ALA A 13 22.62 16.14 19.69
CA ALA A 13 23.97 15.58 19.59
C ALA A 13 24.47 15.54 18.14
N PRO A 14 25.80 15.50 17.90
CA PRO A 14 26.36 15.39 16.55
C PRO A 14 25.84 14.19 15.75
N LEU A 15 25.64 14.36 14.45
CA LEU A 15 25.21 13.31 13.53
C LEU A 15 26.40 12.41 13.15
N ARG A 16 26.58 11.28 13.84
CA ARG A 16 27.70 10.35 13.63
C ARG A 16 27.22 8.90 13.69
N GLY A 17 27.96 8.01 13.01
CA GLY A 17 27.71 6.56 13.02
C GLY A 17 26.28 6.19 12.62
N ASP A 18 25.69 5.27 13.37
CA ASP A 18 24.34 4.72 13.13
C ASP A 18 23.26 5.81 13.04
N LYS A 19 23.38 6.89 13.83
CA LYS A 19 22.41 8.00 13.77
C LYS A 19 22.42 8.70 12.41
N ALA A 20 23.59 8.87 11.81
CA ALA A 20 23.71 9.45 10.47
C ALA A 20 23.12 8.52 9.40
N LEU A 21 23.37 7.21 9.55
CA LEU A 21 22.81 6.19 8.67
C LEU A 21 21.27 6.23 8.69
N PHE A 22 20.64 6.22 9.87
CA PHE A 22 19.18 6.25 9.97
C PHE A 22 18.58 7.59 9.52
N ALA A 23 19.26 8.71 9.76
CA ALA A 23 18.83 10.00 9.23
C ALA A 23 18.84 10.03 7.69
N LEU A 24 19.92 9.52 7.08
CA LEU A 24 20.02 9.39 5.63
C LEU A 24 18.97 8.43 5.10
N LEU A 25 18.76 7.28 5.75
CA LEU A 25 17.79 6.28 5.36
C LEU A 25 16.35 6.83 5.40
N ALA A 26 15.98 7.54 6.47
CA ALA A 26 14.70 8.21 6.58
C ALA A 26 14.54 9.26 5.47
N PHE A 27 15.55 10.09 5.24
CA PHE A 27 15.50 11.12 4.20
C PHE A 27 15.33 10.53 2.80
N LEU A 28 16.15 9.55 2.42
CA LEU A 28 16.07 8.89 1.11
C LEU A 28 14.75 8.15 0.92
N ALA A 29 14.27 7.42 1.94
CA ALA A 29 12.99 6.74 1.90
C ALA A 29 11.84 7.74 1.67
N LEU A 30 11.86 8.89 2.35
CA LEU A 30 10.85 9.92 2.17
C LEU A 30 10.90 10.53 0.75
N LEU A 31 12.09 10.82 0.23
CA LEU A 31 12.25 11.32 -1.16
C LEU A 31 11.71 10.33 -2.19
N VAL A 32 11.96 9.04 -2.00
CA VAL A 32 11.44 7.99 -2.89
C VAL A 32 9.91 7.91 -2.78
N ALA A 33 9.37 7.91 -1.57
CA ALA A 33 7.92 7.86 -1.32
C ALA A 33 7.19 9.06 -1.93
N MET A 34 7.80 10.25 -1.91
CA MET A 34 7.26 11.48 -2.50
C MET A 34 7.34 11.51 -4.04
N GLY A 35 7.86 10.45 -4.69
CA GLY A 35 7.92 10.38 -6.16
C GLY A 35 8.91 11.37 -6.79
N THR A 36 9.92 11.80 -6.04
CA THR A 36 10.96 12.74 -6.51
C THR A 36 11.77 12.17 -7.69
N PRO A 37 12.62 12.95 -8.37
CA PRO A 37 13.50 12.44 -9.43
C PRO A 37 14.36 11.24 -9.00
N LEU A 38 14.67 11.10 -7.70
CA LEU A 38 15.32 9.92 -7.15
C LEU A 38 14.50 8.64 -7.40
N ASN A 39 13.18 8.68 -7.22
CA ASN A 39 12.32 7.54 -7.51
C ASN A 39 12.34 7.19 -9.01
N ARG A 40 12.38 8.19 -9.90
CA ARG A 40 12.51 7.96 -11.35
C ARG A 40 13.84 7.29 -11.69
N LEU A 41 14.93 7.75 -11.08
CA LEU A 41 16.24 7.14 -11.25
C LEU A 41 16.21 5.67 -10.84
N LEU A 42 15.66 5.35 -9.67
CA LEU A 42 15.52 3.96 -9.24
C LEU A 42 14.64 3.14 -10.20
N PHE A 43 13.50 3.69 -10.60
CA PHE A 43 12.55 3.03 -11.50
C PHE A 43 13.15 2.62 -12.84
N TYR A 44 13.93 3.51 -13.47
CA TYR A 44 14.48 3.26 -14.80
C TYR A 44 15.89 2.65 -14.78
N ALA A 45 16.70 2.92 -13.75
CA ALA A 45 18.10 2.50 -13.72
C ALA A 45 18.34 1.21 -12.92
N VAL A 46 17.46 0.85 -11.97
CA VAL A 46 17.64 -0.36 -11.14
C VAL A 46 16.80 -1.52 -11.70
N PRO A 47 17.44 -2.59 -12.21
CA PRO A 47 16.72 -3.74 -12.74
C PRO A 47 15.75 -4.34 -11.70
N GLY A 48 14.50 -4.56 -12.10
CA GLY A 48 13.45 -5.12 -11.24
C GLY A 48 12.77 -4.13 -10.31
N TYR A 49 13.28 -2.89 -10.15
CA TYR A 49 12.61 -1.88 -9.32
C TYR A 49 11.25 -1.49 -9.89
N ALA A 50 11.13 -1.41 -11.23
CA ALA A 50 9.85 -1.17 -11.91
C ALA A 50 8.78 -2.25 -11.65
N SER A 51 9.19 -3.43 -11.16
CA SER A 51 8.28 -4.50 -10.77
C SER A 51 7.77 -4.37 -9.33
N LEU A 52 8.37 -3.49 -8.52
CA LEU A 52 7.88 -3.19 -7.17
C LEU A 52 6.62 -2.32 -7.27
N ALA A 53 5.47 -2.90 -6.93
CA ALA A 53 4.22 -2.17 -6.89
C ALA A 53 4.27 -1.07 -5.80
N ASN A 54 3.94 0.15 -6.19
CA ASN A 54 3.79 1.34 -5.34
C ASN A 54 5.07 1.79 -4.58
N PRO A 55 5.77 2.85 -5.05
CA PRO A 55 6.97 3.36 -4.38
C PRO A 55 6.71 3.83 -2.94
N ALA A 56 5.46 4.14 -2.56
CA ALA A 56 5.11 4.51 -1.19
C ALA A 56 5.38 3.38 -0.16
N ARG A 57 5.56 2.11 -0.58
CA ARG A 57 5.90 1.01 0.34
C ARG A 57 7.24 1.21 1.04
N VAL A 58 8.15 2.03 0.49
CA VAL A 58 9.40 2.42 1.15
C VAL A 58 9.16 3.17 2.47
N LEU A 59 7.94 3.65 2.73
CA LEU A 59 7.56 4.24 4.01
C LEU A 59 7.73 3.27 5.19
N GLY A 60 7.73 1.96 4.97
CA GLY A 60 8.12 0.99 6.01
C GLY A 60 9.57 1.17 6.46
N VAL A 61 10.48 1.43 5.52
CA VAL A 61 11.90 1.74 5.80
C VAL A 61 12.02 3.09 6.50
N TRP A 62 11.23 4.09 6.07
CA TRP A 62 11.16 5.38 6.75
C TRP A 62 10.69 5.22 8.20
N ALA A 63 9.62 4.47 8.46
CA ALA A 63 9.07 4.25 9.79
C ALA A 63 10.08 3.57 10.71
N PHE A 64 10.79 2.55 10.20
CA PHE A 64 11.88 1.89 10.91
C PHE A 64 13.01 2.86 11.27
N ALA A 65 13.48 3.66 10.30
CA ALA A 65 14.54 4.63 10.52
C ALA A 65 14.15 5.71 11.54
N VAL A 66 12.91 6.21 11.48
CA VAL A 66 12.37 7.17 12.45
C VAL A 66 12.24 6.54 13.83
N ALA A 67 11.86 5.28 13.95
CA ALA A 67 11.82 4.57 15.23
C ALA A 67 13.22 4.45 15.85
N ALA A 68 14.24 4.12 15.05
CA ALA A 68 15.63 4.10 15.50
C ALA A 68 16.11 5.49 15.95
N LEU A 69 15.83 6.54 15.18
CA LEU A 69 16.14 7.93 15.57
C LEU A 69 15.40 8.34 16.85
N ALA A 70 14.15 7.93 17.02
CA ALA A 70 13.39 8.20 18.24
C ALA A 70 14.03 7.52 19.46
N ALA A 71 14.59 6.32 19.31
CA ALA A 71 15.33 5.64 20.37
C ALA A 71 16.61 6.42 20.76
N PHE A 72 17.39 6.91 19.78
CA PHE A 72 18.52 7.81 20.05
C PHE A 72 18.08 9.11 20.73
N GLY A 73 16.91 9.63 20.36
CA GLY A 73 16.31 10.80 20.96
C GLY A 73 15.94 10.58 22.43
N ALA A 74 15.28 9.46 22.73
CA ALA A 74 14.96 9.04 24.09
C ALA A 74 16.24 8.85 24.93
N GLN A 75 17.26 8.19 24.37
CA GLN A 75 18.55 8.01 25.03
C GLN A 75 19.19 9.36 25.37
N SER A 76 19.22 10.29 24.41
CA SER A 76 19.77 11.63 24.62
C SER A 76 18.98 12.43 25.67
N LEU A 77 17.67 12.25 25.71
CA LEU A 77 16.80 12.93 26.66
C LEU A 77 17.03 12.41 28.10
N LEU A 78 17.28 11.11 28.23
CA LEU A 78 17.55 10.43 29.50
C LEU A 78 19.02 10.54 29.94
N ASP A 79 19.95 10.92 29.06
CA ASP A 79 21.38 11.04 29.39
C ASP A 79 21.64 12.27 30.28
N ASN A 80 22.10 12.02 31.51
CA ASN A 80 22.44 13.07 32.48
C ASN A 80 23.68 13.88 32.09
N LYS A 81 24.49 13.43 31.13
CA LYS A 81 25.67 14.15 30.65
C LYS A 81 25.29 15.35 29.77
N ILE A 82 24.09 15.36 29.19
CA ILE A 82 23.62 16.47 28.37
C ILE A 82 23.02 17.56 29.26
N ALA A 83 23.54 18.78 29.15
CA ALA A 83 23.08 19.91 29.94
C ALA A 83 21.56 20.17 29.75
N PRO A 84 20.81 20.50 30.82
CA PRO A 84 19.37 20.75 30.73
C PRO A 84 18.99 21.81 29.69
N ALA A 85 19.76 22.89 29.57
CA ALA A 85 19.52 23.95 28.59
C ALA A 85 19.58 23.44 27.14
N THR A 86 20.51 22.53 26.83
CA THR A 86 20.63 21.88 25.52
C THR A 86 19.40 21.00 25.24
N LYS A 87 18.91 20.28 26.25
CA LYS A 87 17.68 19.48 26.14
C LYS A 87 16.45 20.35 25.87
N THR A 88 16.27 21.44 26.62
CA THR A 88 15.15 22.37 26.42
C THR A 88 15.18 23.01 25.03
N ARG A 89 16.37 23.47 24.58
CA ARG A 89 16.54 24.04 23.24
C ARG A 89 16.25 23.00 22.16
N GLY A 90 16.76 21.78 22.31
CA GLY A 90 16.51 20.68 21.38
C GLY A 90 15.01 20.32 21.29
N ALA A 91 14.31 20.27 22.43
CA ALA A 91 12.87 20.01 22.49
C ALA A 91 12.06 21.13 21.79
N ALA A 92 12.45 22.39 21.99
CA ALA A 92 11.82 23.52 21.32
C ALA A 92 12.02 23.47 19.79
N ILE A 93 13.22 23.15 19.32
CA ILE A 93 13.49 22.97 17.89
C ILE A 93 12.68 21.80 17.35
N ALA A 94 12.65 20.66 18.03
CA ALA A 94 11.88 19.50 17.60
C ALA A 94 10.39 19.81 17.47
N LEU A 95 9.81 20.51 18.45
CA LEU A 95 8.42 20.95 18.40
C LEU A 95 8.17 21.92 17.24
N ALA A 96 9.02 22.94 17.09
CA ALA A 96 8.90 23.90 16.00
C ALA A 96 8.97 23.22 14.63
N THR A 97 9.92 22.30 14.42
CA THR A 97 10.03 21.54 13.17
C THR A 97 8.79 20.72 12.89
N VAL A 98 8.27 19.96 13.87
CA VAL A 98 7.06 19.15 13.68
C VAL A 98 5.84 20.02 13.37
N LEU A 99 5.67 21.14 14.07
CA LEU A 99 4.57 22.08 13.83
C LEU A 99 4.67 22.74 12.44
N LEU A 100 5.86 23.16 12.03
CA LEU A 100 6.08 23.76 10.70
C LEU A 100 5.80 22.76 9.57
N VAL A 101 6.26 21.51 9.71
CA VAL A 101 5.98 20.45 8.73
C VAL A 101 4.49 20.13 8.67
N ALA A 102 3.82 20.04 9.83
CA ALA A 102 2.38 19.80 9.89
C ALA A 102 1.59 20.96 9.27
N ALA A 103 1.97 22.21 9.54
CA ALA A 103 1.35 23.39 8.96
C ALA A 103 1.55 23.43 7.44
N TRP A 104 2.76 23.18 6.96
CA TRP A 104 3.06 23.11 5.52
C TRP A 104 2.25 22.00 4.83
N GLY A 105 2.18 20.82 5.44
CA GLY A 105 1.36 19.71 4.94
C GLY A 105 -0.14 20.04 4.90
N ALA A 106 -0.67 20.69 5.94
CA ALA A 106 -2.06 21.13 5.98
C ALA A 106 -2.37 22.20 4.93
N SER A 107 -1.46 23.16 4.71
CA SER A 107 -1.60 24.16 3.65
C SER A 107 -1.58 23.53 2.26
N GLY A 108 -0.68 22.56 2.02
CA GLY A 108 -0.64 21.81 0.77
C GLY A 108 -1.91 20.97 0.53
N ALA A 109 -2.40 20.31 1.57
CA ALA A 109 -3.64 19.55 1.52
C ALA A 109 -4.85 20.45 1.22
N ALA A 110 -4.93 21.63 1.85
CA ALA A 110 -6.00 22.59 1.59
C ALA A 110 -5.98 23.11 0.15
N ALA A 111 -4.79 23.41 -0.40
CA ALA A 111 -4.65 23.83 -1.78
C ALA A 111 -5.07 22.73 -2.77
N TRP A 112 -4.73 21.47 -2.48
CA TRP A 112 -5.07 20.33 -3.34
C TRP A 112 -6.52 19.86 -3.19
N ALA A 113 -7.12 20.01 -2.00
CA ALA A 113 -8.48 19.56 -1.72
C ALA A 113 -9.53 20.24 -2.61
N GLY A 114 -9.30 21.51 -2.98
CA GLY A 114 -10.18 22.23 -3.90
C GLY A 114 -10.28 21.58 -5.29
N ASP A 115 -9.18 21.01 -5.77
CA ASP A 115 -9.11 20.35 -7.08
C ASP A 115 -9.55 18.88 -7.00
N ALA A 116 -9.19 18.19 -5.91
CA ALA A 116 -9.39 16.74 -5.76
C ALA A 116 -10.79 16.35 -5.26
N VAL A 117 -11.44 17.24 -4.49
CA VAL A 117 -12.72 16.96 -3.83
C VAL A 117 -13.74 18.04 -4.15
N ALA A 118 -13.81 18.46 -5.42
CA ALA A 118 -14.70 19.52 -5.90
C ALA A 118 -16.21 19.30 -5.56
N GLN A 119 -16.58 18.10 -5.12
CA GLN A 119 -17.95 17.70 -4.78
C GLN A 119 -18.27 17.76 -3.27
N VAL A 120 -17.31 18.02 -2.39
CA VAL A 120 -17.53 18.07 -0.93
C VAL A 120 -16.98 19.40 -0.37
N PRO A 121 -17.79 20.20 0.34
CA PRO A 121 -17.29 21.39 1.01
C PRO A 121 -16.13 21.06 1.95
N PHE A 122 -15.06 21.86 1.91
CA PHE A 122 -13.89 21.67 2.79
C PHE A 122 -14.28 21.66 4.28
N THR A 123 -15.34 22.38 4.65
CA THR A 123 -15.91 22.38 6.01
C THR A 123 -16.38 21.01 6.47
N ASP A 124 -16.93 20.20 5.56
CA ASP A 124 -17.43 18.87 5.87
C ASP A 124 -16.27 17.89 6.05
N LEU A 125 -15.23 18.02 5.20
CA LEU A 125 -13.97 17.29 5.36
C LEU A 125 -13.31 17.59 6.70
N MET A 126 -13.27 18.87 7.10
CA MET A 126 -12.71 19.29 8.39
C MET A 126 -13.54 18.79 9.56
N THR A 127 -14.87 18.80 9.45
CA THR A 127 -15.78 18.26 10.47
C THR A 127 -15.54 16.76 10.65
N GLN A 128 -15.41 16.01 9.55
CA GLN A 128 -15.09 14.59 9.57
C GLN A 128 -13.69 14.31 10.18
N ALA A 129 -12.70 15.18 9.93
CA ALA A 129 -11.36 15.05 10.47
C ALA A 129 -11.22 15.50 11.94
N THR A 130 -12.18 16.26 12.47
CA THR A 130 -12.09 16.91 13.79
C THR A 130 -11.78 15.93 14.92
N PRO A 131 -12.46 14.77 15.06
CA PRO A 131 -12.13 13.81 16.13
C PRO A 131 -10.68 13.33 16.07
N GLY A 132 -10.17 13.06 14.86
CA GLY A 132 -8.78 12.66 14.66
C GLY A 132 -7.78 13.76 15.01
N LEU A 133 -8.09 15.01 14.63
CA LEU A 133 -7.28 16.18 14.98
C LEU A 133 -7.25 16.44 16.49
N MET A 134 -8.37 16.25 17.19
CA MET A 134 -8.42 16.37 18.66
C MET A 134 -7.54 15.33 19.35
N VAL A 135 -7.59 14.07 18.90
CA VAL A 135 -6.71 13.00 19.39
C VAL A 135 -5.24 13.34 19.12
N ALA A 136 -4.92 13.80 17.90
CA ALA A 136 -3.57 14.23 17.54
C ALA A 136 -3.08 15.36 18.45
N ALA A 137 -3.92 16.38 18.70
CA ALA A 137 -3.59 17.51 19.55
C ALA A 137 -3.37 17.12 21.02
N LEU A 138 -4.19 16.20 21.56
CA LEU A 138 -4.02 15.65 22.90
C LEU A 138 -2.68 14.90 23.01
N LEU A 139 -2.40 13.97 22.09
CA LEU A 139 -1.18 13.18 22.08
C LEU A 139 0.07 14.04 21.87
N LEU A 140 -0.04 15.10 21.04
CA LEU A 140 1.02 16.08 20.86
C LEU A 140 1.28 16.85 22.16
N THR A 141 0.24 17.34 22.83
CA THR A 141 0.36 18.04 24.11
C THR A 141 1.03 17.16 25.18
N LEU A 142 0.61 15.90 25.29
CA LEU A 142 1.23 14.92 26.20
C LEU A 142 2.71 14.66 25.84
N SER A 143 3.01 14.54 24.54
CA SER A 143 4.39 14.36 24.06
C SER A 143 5.29 15.55 24.40
N VAL A 144 4.77 16.77 24.21
CA VAL A 144 5.45 18.03 24.55
C VAL A 144 5.68 18.11 26.06
N GLY A 145 4.64 17.84 26.86
CA GLY A 145 4.77 17.78 28.32
C GLY A 145 5.89 16.85 28.75
N LEU A 146 5.93 15.62 28.22
CA LEU A 146 7.01 14.67 28.51
C LEU A 146 8.40 15.21 28.11
N LEU A 147 8.55 15.81 26.93
CA LEU A 147 9.83 16.35 26.45
C LEU A 147 10.38 17.48 27.33
N PHE A 148 9.51 18.35 27.86
CA PHE A 148 9.91 19.50 28.66
C PHE A 148 9.99 19.20 30.17
N ILE A 149 9.21 18.23 30.67
CA ILE A 149 9.25 17.81 32.09
C ILE A 149 10.38 16.82 32.35
N ALA A 150 10.69 15.93 31.40
CA ALA A 150 11.70 14.88 31.56
C ALA A 150 13.08 15.41 32.02
N PRO A 151 13.65 16.49 31.44
CA PRO A 151 14.94 17.01 31.88
C PRO A 151 15.02 17.37 33.37
N GLY A 152 13.91 17.89 33.95
CA GLY A 152 13.85 18.27 35.36
C GLY A 152 13.63 17.10 36.33
N MET A 153 12.98 16.03 35.86
CA MET A 153 12.73 14.81 36.66
C MET A 153 13.94 13.86 36.66
N VAL A 154 14.61 13.69 35.52
CA VAL A 154 15.75 12.76 35.35
C VAL A 154 16.99 13.21 36.12
N ALA A 155 17.18 14.53 36.27
CA ALA A 155 18.31 15.11 37.00
C ALA A 155 18.32 14.75 38.51
N LYS A 156 17.23 14.21 39.07
CA LYS A 156 17.08 14.03 40.52
C LYS A 156 17.25 12.58 41.01
N LYS A 157 16.79 11.57 40.26
CA LYS A 157 16.79 10.15 40.72
C LYS A 157 16.76 9.15 39.54
N PRO A 158 17.41 7.97 39.61
CA PRO A 158 17.35 6.96 38.53
C PRO A 158 15.95 6.34 38.34
N ALA A 159 15.15 6.23 39.41
CA ALA A 159 13.78 5.71 39.34
C ALA A 159 12.85 6.60 38.48
N SER A 160 13.14 7.90 38.33
CA SER A 160 12.34 8.78 37.48
C SER A 160 12.60 8.55 35.99
N SER A 161 13.81 8.12 35.59
CA SER A 161 14.13 7.75 34.21
C SER A 161 13.34 6.53 33.74
N ALA A 162 13.19 5.52 34.60
CA ALA A 162 12.40 4.33 34.29
C ALA A 162 10.90 4.67 34.14
N ALA A 163 10.36 5.48 35.05
CA ALA A 163 8.97 5.94 34.97
C ALA A 163 8.71 6.78 33.70
N LEU A 164 9.65 7.64 33.31
CA LEU A 164 9.55 8.42 32.08
C LEU A 164 9.63 7.55 30.83
N LEU A 165 10.54 6.58 30.78
CA LEU A 165 10.62 5.63 29.68
C LEU A 165 9.32 4.84 29.55
N LEU A 166 8.77 4.34 30.67
CA LEU A 166 7.47 3.69 30.69
C LEU A 166 6.36 4.62 30.18
N GLY A 167 6.34 5.88 30.62
CA GLY A 167 5.39 6.89 30.14
C GLY A 167 5.48 7.13 28.63
N MET A 168 6.70 7.17 28.07
CA MET A 168 6.92 7.28 26.62
C MET A 168 6.40 6.05 25.88
N ILE A 169 6.67 4.84 26.39
CA ILE A 169 6.18 3.59 25.80
C ILE A 169 4.65 3.57 25.82
N LEU A 170 4.03 3.86 26.97
CA LEU A 170 2.58 3.90 27.11
C LEU A 170 1.95 4.94 26.17
N LEU A 171 2.59 6.10 25.98
CA LEU A 171 2.09 7.11 25.05
C LEU A 171 2.17 6.65 23.59
N VAL A 172 3.24 5.93 23.19
CA VAL A 172 3.34 5.34 21.85
C VAL A 172 2.30 4.23 21.66
N VAL A 173 2.09 3.38 22.67
CA VAL A 173 1.05 2.34 22.63
C VAL A 173 -0.33 2.97 22.51
N ALA A 174 -0.62 4.03 23.28
CA ALA A 174 -1.89 4.75 23.21
C ALA A 174 -2.10 5.42 21.84
N ASP A 175 -1.06 6.04 21.28
CA ASP A 175 -1.07 6.61 19.92
C ASP A 175 -1.43 5.54 18.89
N LEU A 176 -0.69 4.42 18.86
CA LEU A 176 -0.96 3.32 17.93
C LEU A 176 -2.33 2.68 18.15
N ALA A 177 -2.80 2.54 19.39
CA ALA A 177 -4.10 1.96 19.70
C ALA A 177 -5.25 2.89 19.26
N LEU A 178 -5.17 4.19 19.55
CA LEU A 178 -6.21 5.15 19.19
C LEU A 178 -6.38 5.29 17.68
N TRP A 179 -5.27 5.27 16.94
CA TRP A 179 -5.31 5.29 15.47
C TRP A 179 -5.62 3.93 14.84
N GLY A 180 -5.12 2.84 15.44
CA GLY A 180 -5.23 1.49 14.88
C GLY A 180 -6.55 0.78 15.16
N TYR A 181 -7.23 1.08 16.28
CA TYR A 181 -8.40 0.33 16.74
C TYR A 181 -9.55 0.31 15.73
N ASN A 182 -9.79 1.43 15.05
CA ASN A 182 -10.83 1.53 14.01
C ASN A 182 -10.26 1.58 12.59
N TYR A 183 -8.96 1.33 12.42
CA TYR A 183 -8.33 1.40 11.10
C TYR A 183 -8.83 0.31 10.15
N ASN A 184 -9.07 -0.89 10.69
CA ASN A 184 -9.57 -2.04 9.93
C ASN A 184 -10.98 -2.43 10.44
N PRO A 185 -12.04 -1.71 10.03
CA PRO A 185 -13.40 -2.09 10.40
C PRO A 185 -13.69 -3.48 9.85
N SER A 186 -14.14 -4.39 10.71
CA SER A 186 -14.59 -5.72 10.31
C SER A 186 -16.06 -5.69 9.87
N SER A 187 -16.40 -6.42 8.81
CA SER A 187 -17.79 -6.68 8.43
C SER A 187 -18.08 -8.18 8.50
N LYS A 188 -19.35 -8.53 8.67
CA LYS A 188 -19.78 -9.92 8.57
C LYS A 188 -19.56 -10.41 7.12
N PRO A 189 -19.01 -11.61 6.88
CA PRO A 189 -18.75 -12.11 5.52
C PRO A 189 -19.96 -12.03 4.59
N GLU A 190 -21.16 -12.30 5.10
CA GLU A 190 -22.41 -12.29 4.32
C GLU A 190 -22.81 -10.89 3.84
N ARG A 191 -22.23 -9.83 4.44
CA ARG A 191 -22.42 -8.44 3.98
C ARG A 191 -21.41 -8.02 2.91
N VAL A 192 -20.28 -8.73 2.81
CA VAL A 192 -19.22 -8.44 1.83
C VAL A 192 -19.40 -9.30 0.58
N TYR A 193 -19.75 -10.57 0.76
CA TYR A 193 -19.97 -11.55 -0.31
C TYR A 193 -21.32 -12.27 -0.13
N PRO A 194 -22.45 -11.56 -0.29
CA PRO A 194 -23.77 -12.18 -0.22
C PRO A 194 -23.99 -13.14 -1.39
N VAL A 195 -24.69 -14.25 -1.14
CA VAL A 195 -25.18 -15.12 -2.23
C VAL A 195 -26.48 -14.54 -2.78
N THR A 196 -26.37 -13.82 -3.90
CA THR A 196 -27.53 -13.28 -4.64
C THR A 196 -28.18 -14.37 -5.51
N PRO A 197 -29.40 -14.16 -6.03
CA PRO A 197 -30.06 -15.15 -6.88
C PRO A 197 -29.24 -15.57 -8.11
N GLY A 198 -28.55 -14.63 -8.77
CA GLY A 198 -27.65 -14.93 -9.89
C GLY A 198 -26.39 -15.69 -9.48
N ILE A 199 -25.81 -15.41 -8.31
CA ILE A 199 -24.68 -16.19 -7.77
C ILE A 199 -25.14 -17.61 -7.43
N ALA A 200 -26.30 -17.78 -6.79
CA ALA A 200 -26.88 -19.08 -6.50
C ALA A 200 -27.14 -19.88 -7.79
N TRP A 201 -27.59 -19.20 -8.85
CA TRP A 201 -27.73 -19.80 -10.17
C TRP A 201 -26.39 -20.29 -10.72
N LEU A 202 -25.32 -19.48 -10.65
CA LEU A 202 -23.98 -19.87 -11.10
C LEU A 202 -23.45 -21.07 -10.30
N GLN A 203 -23.56 -21.08 -8.97
CA GLN A 203 -23.11 -22.20 -8.15
C GLN A 203 -23.82 -23.50 -8.50
N LYS A 204 -25.11 -23.42 -8.85
CA LYS A 204 -25.91 -24.59 -9.23
C LYS A 204 -25.62 -25.08 -10.65
N ASN A 205 -25.44 -24.19 -11.61
CA ASN A 205 -25.42 -24.53 -13.04
C ASN A 205 -24.03 -24.46 -13.69
N ALA A 206 -23.05 -23.85 -13.01
CA ALA A 206 -21.72 -23.55 -13.53
C ALA A 206 -20.56 -23.94 -12.59
N PRO A 207 -20.63 -25.01 -11.76
CA PRO A 207 -19.61 -25.28 -10.74
C PRO A 207 -18.20 -25.49 -11.31
N ASP A 208 -18.09 -26.10 -12.51
CA ASP A 208 -16.81 -26.38 -13.18
C ASP A 208 -16.60 -25.53 -14.44
N ALA A 209 -17.50 -24.57 -14.70
CA ALA A 209 -17.48 -23.80 -15.92
C ALA A 209 -16.48 -22.64 -15.83
N ARG A 210 -15.79 -22.33 -16.93
CA ARG A 210 -15.08 -21.06 -17.07
C ARG A 210 -16.09 -19.93 -17.22
N ILE A 211 -15.98 -18.94 -16.35
CA ILE A 211 -16.85 -17.78 -16.29
C ILE A 211 -16.03 -16.53 -16.62
N ALA A 212 -16.54 -15.69 -17.51
CA ALA A 212 -15.96 -14.39 -17.78
C ALA A 212 -16.86 -13.29 -17.23
N VAL A 213 -16.36 -12.51 -16.28
CA VAL A 213 -17.02 -11.27 -15.85
C VAL A 213 -16.57 -10.14 -16.77
N ILE A 214 -17.53 -9.44 -17.39
CA ILE A 214 -17.22 -8.31 -18.26
C ILE A 214 -16.99 -7.05 -17.44
N ASN A 215 -15.75 -6.58 -17.43
CA ASN A 215 -15.33 -5.35 -16.78
C ASN A 215 -14.52 -4.50 -17.78
N ARG A 216 -14.99 -3.28 -18.07
CA ARG A 216 -14.35 -2.41 -19.07
C ARG A 216 -13.41 -1.38 -18.45
N ASP A 217 -13.86 -0.80 -17.35
CA ASP A 217 -13.14 0.27 -16.65
C ASP A 217 -13.34 0.08 -15.16
N TRP A 218 -12.27 -0.24 -14.44
CA TRP A 218 -12.22 -0.26 -12.98
C TRP A 218 -10.78 0.07 -12.59
N THR A 219 -10.58 1.16 -11.86
CA THR A 219 -9.25 1.59 -11.37
C THR A 219 -9.14 1.48 -9.85
N LEU A 220 -7.90 1.41 -9.32
CA LEU A 220 -7.69 1.39 -7.87
C LEU A 220 -8.14 2.70 -7.24
N GLY A 221 -8.84 2.62 -6.11
CA GLY A 221 -9.29 3.80 -5.35
C GLY A 221 -10.57 4.45 -5.87
N GLN A 222 -11.20 3.88 -6.90
CA GLN A 222 -12.51 4.30 -7.38
C GLN A 222 -13.61 3.44 -6.73
N THR A 223 -14.78 4.02 -6.47
CA THR A 223 -16.02 3.27 -6.22
C THR A 223 -16.26 2.29 -7.36
N ALA A 224 -16.85 1.13 -7.06
CA ALA A 224 -17.20 0.15 -8.08
C ALA A 224 -17.92 0.84 -9.26
N PRO A 225 -17.45 0.65 -10.51
CA PRO A 225 -18.08 1.22 -11.69
C PRO A 225 -19.54 0.80 -11.78
N LYS A 226 -20.41 1.68 -12.28
CA LYS A 226 -21.87 1.47 -12.30
C LYS A 226 -22.30 0.11 -12.85
N TYR A 227 -21.63 -0.39 -13.89
CA TYR A 227 -21.99 -1.64 -14.58
C TYR A 227 -20.99 -2.77 -14.33
N ALA A 228 -20.17 -2.68 -13.28
CA ALA A 228 -19.29 -3.77 -12.90
C ALA A 228 -20.04 -4.81 -12.07
N ALA A 229 -20.04 -6.07 -12.52
CA ALA A 229 -20.71 -7.14 -11.78
C ALA A 229 -19.87 -7.66 -10.60
N PHE A 230 -18.57 -7.87 -10.83
CA PHE A 230 -17.64 -8.37 -9.83
C PHE A 230 -16.26 -7.76 -10.03
N PRO A 231 -15.52 -7.41 -8.96
CA PRO A 231 -14.10 -7.16 -9.08
C PRO A 231 -13.37 -8.48 -9.43
N PRO A 232 -12.17 -8.41 -10.05
CA PRO A 232 -11.39 -9.62 -10.33
C PRO A 232 -11.18 -10.47 -9.07
N ASN A 233 -11.15 -11.80 -9.26
CA ASN A 233 -11.06 -12.82 -8.22
C ASN A 233 -12.29 -12.98 -7.32
N ALA A 234 -13.30 -12.11 -7.37
CA ALA A 234 -14.41 -12.17 -6.42
C ALA A 234 -15.21 -13.48 -6.52
N LEU A 235 -15.29 -14.06 -7.72
CA LEU A 235 -15.94 -15.35 -7.94
C LEU A 235 -15.26 -16.52 -7.20
N THR A 236 -13.97 -16.39 -6.88
CA THR A 236 -13.22 -17.40 -6.11
C THR A 236 -13.83 -17.64 -4.72
N VAL A 237 -14.41 -16.60 -4.10
CA VAL A 237 -15.08 -16.71 -2.79
C VAL A 237 -16.28 -17.66 -2.86
N TYR A 238 -16.92 -17.76 -4.02
CA TYR A 238 -18.06 -18.64 -4.28
C TYR A 238 -17.67 -19.99 -4.88
N ALA A 239 -16.37 -20.30 -4.94
CA ALA A 239 -15.81 -21.47 -5.61
C ALA A 239 -16.17 -21.55 -7.11
N LEU A 240 -16.20 -20.40 -7.80
CA LEU A 240 -16.47 -20.27 -9.23
C LEU A 240 -15.21 -19.86 -9.99
N HIS A 241 -15.02 -20.37 -11.21
CA HIS A 241 -13.79 -20.18 -12.00
C HIS A 241 -13.85 -18.92 -12.89
N ASP A 242 -13.25 -17.82 -12.42
CA ASP A 242 -13.10 -16.57 -13.19
C ASP A 242 -11.91 -16.63 -14.16
N ILE A 243 -12.11 -16.13 -15.38
CA ILE A 243 -11.04 -15.90 -16.37
C ILE A 243 -10.27 -14.62 -16.07
N SER A 244 -10.96 -13.60 -15.52
CA SER A 244 -10.32 -12.37 -15.08
C SER A 244 -9.51 -12.62 -13.80
N GLY A 245 -8.60 -11.71 -13.47
CA GLY A 245 -7.81 -11.88 -12.25
C GLY A 245 -7.10 -10.62 -11.77
N TYR A 246 -6.72 -10.64 -10.49
CA TYR A 246 -5.86 -9.64 -9.89
C TYR A 246 -4.82 -10.30 -9.01
N ASP A 247 -3.54 -10.17 -9.36
CA ASP A 247 -2.45 -10.63 -8.49
C ASP A 247 -1.25 -9.70 -8.62
N SER A 248 -0.52 -9.52 -7.52
CA SER A 248 0.77 -8.81 -7.57
C SER A 248 1.78 -9.53 -8.45
N LEU A 249 1.66 -10.85 -8.61
CA LEU A 249 2.52 -11.67 -9.43
C LEU A 249 1.69 -12.72 -10.18
N PHE A 250 1.65 -12.63 -11.51
CA PHE A 250 1.05 -13.66 -12.37
C PHE A 250 1.93 -13.88 -13.61
N PRO A 251 1.83 -15.05 -14.27
CA PRO A 251 2.58 -15.31 -15.48
C PRO A 251 2.21 -14.31 -16.58
N LYS A 252 3.22 -13.69 -17.20
CA LYS A 252 3.03 -12.80 -18.36
C LYS A 252 2.16 -13.46 -19.44
N ALA A 253 2.37 -14.76 -19.67
CA ALA A 253 1.63 -15.54 -20.66
C ALA A 253 0.12 -15.53 -20.44
N SER A 254 -0.34 -15.54 -19.18
CA SER A 254 -1.78 -15.48 -18.86
C SER A 254 -2.40 -14.16 -19.32
N LYS A 255 -1.70 -13.04 -19.13
CA LYS A 255 -2.17 -11.73 -19.60
C LYS A 255 -2.11 -11.61 -21.12
N GLU A 256 -1.03 -12.08 -21.74
CA GLU A 256 -0.92 -12.08 -23.21
C GLU A 256 -1.98 -12.96 -23.87
N LEU A 257 -2.40 -14.06 -23.23
CA LEU A 257 -3.50 -14.89 -23.72
C LEU A 257 -4.82 -14.10 -23.77
N VAL A 258 -5.17 -13.41 -22.69
CA VAL A 258 -6.40 -12.58 -22.63
C VAL A 258 -6.31 -11.45 -23.65
N ARG A 259 -5.14 -10.80 -23.76
CA ARG A 259 -4.88 -9.75 -24.74
C ARG A 259 -5.03 -10.24 -26.18
N ALA A 260 -4.45 -11.39 -26.51
CA ALA A 260 -4.54 -11.99 -27.84
C ALA A 260 -5.99 -12.37 -28.18
N ALA A 261 -6.73 -12.93 -27.23
CA ALA A 261 -8.15 -13.24 -27.40
C ALA A 261 -9.03 -11.99 -27.60
N GLY A 262 -8.58 -10.83 -27.14
CA GLY A 262 -9.21 -9.52 -27.33
C GLY A 262 -8.63 -8.70 -28.49
N GLY A 263 -7.97 -9.34 -29.46
CA GLY A 263 -7.44 -8.65 -30.65
C GLY A 263 -6.29 -7.68 -30.36
N GLY A 264 -5.57 -7.88 -29.24
CA GLY A 264 -4.46 -7.04 -28.82
C GLY A 264 -4.84 -5.91 -27.85
N GLU A 265 -6.12 -5.79 -27.46
CA GLU A 265 -6.60 -4.79 -26.50
C GLU A 265 -5.88 -4.93 -25.14
N GLU A 266 -5.46 -3.79 -24.57
CA GLU A 266 -4.85 -3.79 -23.24
C GLU A 266 -5.86 -4.25 -22.19
N THR A 267 -5.54 -5.33 -21.48
CA THR A 267 -6.43 -5.99 -20.53
C THR A 267 -6.44 -5.31 -19.17
N SER A 268 -5.41 -4.52 -18.87
CA SER A 268 -5.25 -3.84 -17.59
C SER A 268 -5.57 -2.35 -17.70
N PRO A 269 -6.12 -1.71 -16.66
CA PRO A 269 -6.18 -0.27 -16.60
C PRO A 269 -4.78 0.31 -16.47
N ALA A 270 -4.56 1.51 -17.02
CA ALA A 270 -3.25 2.17 -17.00
C ALA A 270 -2.70 2.38 -15.57
N ALA A 271 -3.60 2.63 -14.60
CA ALA A 271 -3.24 2.82 -13.20
C ALA A 271 -2.82 1.54 -12.48
N ASN A 272 -3.13 0.35 -13.03
CA ASN A 272 -2.85 -0.91 -12.37
C ASN A 272 -2.67 -2.06 -13.37
N GLY A 273 -1.42 -2.32 -13.76
CA GLY A 273 -1.03 -3.43 -14.65
C GLY A 273 -1.27 -4.83 -14.08
N ASN A 274 -1.67 -4.94 -12.81
CA ASN A 274 -1.87 -6.21 -12.12
C ASN A 274 -3.30 -6.75 -12.21
N MET A 275 -4.25 -5.95 -12.70
CA MET A 275 -5.62 -6.41 -13.00
C MET A 275 -5.70 -6.86 -14.45
N VAL A 276 -6.26 -8.03 -14.70
CA VAL A 276 -6.52 -8.56 -16.03
C VAL A 276 -8.03 -8.67 -16.19
N PHE A 277 -8.60 -7.86 -17.07
CA PHE A 277 -10.02 -7.88 -17.38
C PHE A 277 -10.32 -8.58 -18.70
N VAL A 278 -11.50 -9.21 -18.74
CA VAL A 278 -12.21 -9.50 -19.98
C VAL A 278 -13.16 -8.34 -20.27
N LYS A 279 -12.93 -7.60 -21.36
CA LYS A 279 -13.66 -6.34 -21.64
C LYS A 279 -14.82 -6.49 -22.62
N GLN A 280 -14.81 -7.56 -23.41
CA GLN A 280 -15.74 -7.78 -24.51
C GLN A 280 -16.31 -9.21 -24.49
N LEU A 281 -17.54 -9.37 -24.97
CA LEU A 281 -18.21 -10.67 -25.05
C LEU A 281 -17.46 -11.64 -25.97
N GLU A 282 -16.93 -11.14 -27.08
CA GLU A 282 -16.15 -11.94 -28.02
C GLU A 282 -14.85 -12.46 -27.41
N THR A 283 -14.15 -11.63 -26.63
CA THR A 283 -12.97 -12.05 -25.87
C THR A 283 -13.30 -13.18 -24.90
N ALA A 284 -14.42 -13.09 -24.20
CA ALA A 284 -14.89 -14.17 -23.31
C ALA A 284 -15.12 -15.48 -24.08
N ARG A 285 -15.79 -15.40 -25.24
CA ARG A 285 -16.02 -16.56 -26.12
C ARG A 285 -14.70 -17.16 -26.61
N ASN A 286 -13.74 -16.33 -27.05
CA ASN A 286 -12.42 -16.75 -27.53
C ASN A 286 -11.57 -17.42 -26.45
N LEU A 287 -11.80 -17.08 -25.17
CA LEU A 287 -11.15 -17.71 -24.01
C LEU A 287 -11.87 -18.99 -23.55
N GLY A 288 -12.92 -19.40 -24.25
CA GLY A 288 -13.70 -20.60 -23.93
C GLY A 288 -14.53 -20.42 -22.66
N ALA A 289 -14.96 -19.20 -22.34
CA ALA A 289 -15.94 -18.98 -21.28
C ALA A 289 -17.24 -19.68 -21.67
N ARG A 290 -17.77 -20.55 -20.80
CA ARG A 290 -19.10 -21.12 -21.02
C ARG A 290 -20.18 -20.09 -20.68
N TYR A 291 -19.99 -19.38 -19.58
CA TYR A 291 -20.89 -18.33 -19.12
C TYR A 291 -20.19 -16.97 -19.09
N ILE A 292 -20.92 -15.95 -19.51
CA ILE A 292 -20.48 -14.56 -19.49
C ILE A 292 -21.39 -13.79 -18.54
N VAL A 293 -20.81 -13.07 -17.60
CA VAL A 293 -21.52 -12.39 -16.51
C VAL A 293 -21.41 -10.88 -16.68
N LEU A 294 -22.57 -10.24 -16.61
CA LEU A 294 -22.79 -8.80 -16.71
C LEU A 294 -23.61 -8.33 -15.49
N ALA A 295 -23.55 -7.03 -15.19
CA ALA A 295 -24.51 -6.42 -14.27
C ALA A 295 -25.95 -6.58 -14.83
N GLY A 296 -26.94 -6.73 -13.96
CA GLY A 296 -28.34 -6.98 -14.37
C GLY A 296 -28.89 -5.93 -15.36
N ASP A 297 -28.52 -4.66 -15.18
CA ASP A 297 -28.92 -3.52 -16.02
C ASP A 297 -27.86 -3.11 -17.05
N SER A 298 -26.91 -3.99 -17.36
CA SER A 298 -25.79 -3.68 -18.25
C SER A 298 -26.25 -3.23 -19.65
N PRO A 299 -25.69 -2.13 -20.20
CA PRO A 299 -26.05 -1.63 -21.53
C PRO A 299 -25.32 -2.35 -22.67
N VAL A 300 -24.58 -3.43 -22.37
CA VAL A 300 -23.82 -4.17 -23.38
C VAL A 300 -24.78 -4.87 -24.35
N ASP A 301 -24.55 -4.71 -25.66
CA ASP A 301 -25.30 -5.44 -26.68
C ASP A 301 -25.02 -6.94 -26.56
N THR A 302 -26.09 -7.72 -26.39
CA THR A 302 -26.05 -9.17 -26.18
C THR A 302 -26.56 -9.95 -27.39
N THR A 303 -26.79 -9.27 -28.53
CA THR A 303 -27.24 -9.89 -29.77
C THR A 303 -26.31 -11.04 -30.16
N GLY A 304 -26.88 -12.22 -30.40
CA GLY A 304 -26.12 -13.42 -30.76
C GLY A 304 -25.56 -14.22 -29.58
N TYR A 305 -26.01 -13.94 -28.35
CA TYR A 305 -25.74 -14.75 -27.15
C TYR A 305 -27.07 -15.22 -26.54
N ALA A 306 -27.11 -16.46 -26.06
CA ALA A 306 -28.29 -17.00 -25.40
C ALA A 306 -28.33 -16.56 -23.94
N GLU A 307 -29.49 -16.11 -23.46
CA GLU A 307 -29.67 -15.77 -22.05
C GLU A 307 -29.90 -17.04 -21.22
N ALA A 308 -29.02 -17.29 -20.26
CA ALA A 308 -29.14 -18.42 -19.34
C ALA A 308 -29.85 -18.02 -18.03
N TYR A 309 -29.68 -16.76 -17.62
CA TYR A 309 -30.35 -16.17 -16.46
C TYR A 309 -30.40 -14.65 -16.59
N ARG A 310 -31.51 -14.06 -16.13
CA ARG A 310 -31.71 -12.61 -16.02
C ARG A 310 -32.39 -12.30 -14.70
N GLY A 311 -31.73 -11.51 -13.87
CA GLY A 311 -32.28 -10.94 -12.64
C GLY A 311 -31.81 -9.50 -12.45
N ASP A 312 -32.33 -8.85 -11.42
CA ASP A 312 -31.94 -7.47 -11.08
C ASP A 312 -30.45 -7.37 -10.69
N ASP A 313 -29.87 -8.47 -10.20
CA ASP A 313 -28.49 -8.55 -9.76
C ASP A 313 -27.51 -8.83 -10.91
N LEU A 314 -27.79 -9.85 -11.72
CA LEU A 314 -26.91 -10.31 -12.79
C LEU A 314 -27.67 -10.63 -14.08
N LEU A 315 -26.98 -10.42 -15.20
CA LEU A 315 -27.31 -11.00 -16.49
C LEU A 315 -26.25 -12.05 -16.84
N ILE A 316 -26.67 -13.27 -17.12
CA ILE A 316 -25.79 -14.40 -17.44
C ILE A 316 -26.12 -14.91 -18.84
N LEU A 317 -25.12 -14.87 -19.70
CA LEU A 317 -25.19 -15.33 -21.08
C LEU A 317 -24.44 -16.65 -21.24
N GLU A 318 -24.92 -17.52 -22.12
CA GLU A 318 -24.21 -18.71 -22.59
C GLU A 318 -23.49 -18.39 -23.91
N SER A 319 -22.18 -18.69 -23.99
CA SER A 319 -21.36 -18.25 -25.12
C SER A 319 -21.57 -19.06 -26.41
N GLY A 320 -22.23 -20.22 -26.31
CA GLY A 320 -22.71 -21.04 -27.44
C GLY A 320 -21.67 -21.93 -28.13
N VAL A 321 -20.37 -21.77 -27.89
CA VAL A 321 -19.31 -22.65 -28.44
C VAL A 321 -18.12 -22.71 -27.48
N PRO A 322 -17.67 -23.89 -27.01
CA PRO A 322 -16.39 -24.01 -26.32
C PRO A 322 -15.29 -23.87 -27.36
N GLY A 323 -14.81 -22.65 -27.60
CA GLY A 323 -13.58 -22.46 -28.37
C GLY A 323 -12.44 -23.16 -27.62
N GLU A 324 -11.70 -24.04 -28.30
CA GLU A 324 -10.42 -24.49 -27.75
C GLU A 324 -9.52 -23.26 -27.56
N PRO A 325 -8.95 -23.05 -26.37
CA PRO A 325 -8.13 -21.88 -26.11
C PRO A 325 -6.92 -21.90 -27.05
N VAL A 326 -6.70 -20.80 -27.78
CA VAL A 326 -5.48 -20.61 -28.59
C VAL A 326 -4.31 -20.34 -27.64
N ILE A 327 -3.68 -21.39 -27.13
CA ILE A 327 -2.50 -21.27 -26.26
C ILE A 327 -1.27 -21.13 -27.16
N ALA A 328 -0.83 -19.89 -27.39
CA ALA A 328 0.52 -19.66 -27.90
C ALA A 328 1.55 -20.06 -26.82
N PRO A 329 2.59 -20.84 -27.12
CA PRO A 329 3.59 -21.23 -26.12
C PRO A 329 4.29 -19.99 -25.56
N PRO A 330 4.53 -19.94 -24.23
CA PRO A 330 5.16 -18.78 -23.61
C PRO A 330 6.60 -18.64 -24.11
N SER A 331 6.93 -17.49 -24.69
CA SER A 331 8.32 -17.10 -24.92
C SER A 331 8.93 -16.59 -23.61
N VAL A 332 10.04 -17.19 -23.18
CA VAL A 332 10.78 -16.73 -22.01
C VAL A 332 11.45 -15.40 -22.36
N PRO A 333 11.14 -14.27 -21.69
CA PRO A 333 11.79 -13.00 -21.98
C PRO A 333 13.28 -13.06 -21.69
N GLY A 334 14.12 -12.55 -22.59
CA GLY A 334 15.58 -12.53 -22.41
C GLY A 334 16.04 -11.81 -21.13
N SER A 335 15.25 -10.86 -20.62
CA SER A 335 15.51 -10.12 -19.38
C SER A 335 15.51 -10.98 -18.12
N LEU A 336 14.70 -12.05 -18.08
CA LEU A 336 14.67 -12.98 -16.94
C LEU A 336 15.99 -13.75 -16.80
N ARG A 337 16.60 -14.10 -17.94
CA ARG A 337 17.91 -14.78 -17.99
C ARG A 337 19.03 -13.87 -17.45
N ILE A 338 18.97 -12.59 -17.79
CA ILE A 338 19.94 -11.58 -17.32
C ILE A 338 19.78 -11.33 -15.81
N GLY A 339 18.54 -11.18 -15.32
CA GLY A 339 18.26 -10.97 -13.90
C GLY A 339 18.72 -12.13 -13.02
N ILE A 340 18.47 -13.37 -13.44
CA ILE A 340 18.96 -14.57 -12.76
C ILE A 340 20.50 -14.60 -12.74
N GLY A 341 21.15 -14.24 -13.86
CA GLY A 341 22.61 -14.15 -13.95
C GLY A 341 23.21 -13.12 -12.99
N LEU A 342 22.62 -11.92 -12.91
CA LEU A 342 23.07 -10.86 -12.00
C LEU A 342 22.85 -11.22 -10.52
N ALA A 343 21.73 -11.86 -10.19
CA ALA A 343 21.44 -12.32 -8.83
C ALA A 343 22.44 -13.40 -8.37
N MET A 344 22.80 -14.35 -9.25
CA MET A 344 23.84 -15.33 -8.96
C MET A 344 25.21 -14.67 -8.78
N LEU A 345 25.56 -13.67 -9.59
CA LEU A 345 26.82 -12.95 -9.46
C LEU A 345 26.91 -12.19 -8.13
N ALA A 346 25.83 -11.50 -7.74
CA ALA A 346 25.74 -10.79 -6.47
C ALA A 346 25.85 -11.75 -5.28
N GLY A 347 25.16 -12.90 -5.34
CA GLY A 347 25.26 -13.95 -4.32
C GLY A 347 26.68 -14.51 -4.18
N LEU A 348 27.36 -14.77 -5.29
CA LEU A 348 28.76 -15.22 -5.29
C LEU A 348 29.72 -14.16 -4.73
N THR A 349 29.48 -12.88 -5.02
CA THR A 349 30.30 -11.77 -4.51
C THR A 349 30.12 -11.62 -2.99
N LEU A 350 28.88 -11.74 -2.51
CA LEU A 350 28.56 -11.67 -1.08
C LEU A 350 29.18 -12.86 -0.32
N ALA A 351 29.05 -14.07 -0.85
CA ALA A 351 29.65 -15.27 -0.27
C ALA A 351 31.18 -15.19 -0.24
N GLY A 352 31.80 -14.67 -1.30
CA GLY A 352 33.25 -14.41 -1.36
C GLY A 352 33.70 -13.39 -0.31
N GLY A 353 32.94 -12.30 -0.13
CA GLY A 353 33.21 -11.29 0.90
C GLY A 353 33.15 -11.84 2.32
N ILE A 354 32.14 -12.66 2.63
CA ILE A 354 32.00 -13.34 3.93
C ILE A 354 33.16 -14.31 4.17
N ALA A 355 33.53 -15.12 3.17
CA ALA A 355 34.65 -16.04 3.27
C ALA A 355 36.00 -15.34 3.48
N LEU A 356 36.21 -14.17 2.85
CA LEU A 356 37.40 -13.35 3.04
C LEU A 356 37.46 -12.70 4.42
N GLN A 357 36.32 -12.25 4.97
CA GLN A 357 36.24 -11.74 6.35
C GLN A 357 36.52 -12.83 7.39
N ALA A 358 36.03 -14.05 7.17
CA ALA A 358 36.26 -15.19 8.05
C ALA A 358 37.73 -15.67 8.07
N ARG A 359 38.54 -15.28 7.09
CA ARG A 359 39.97 -15.65 6.98
C ARG A 359 40.95 -14.63 7.55
N LYS A 360 40.49 -13.49 8.09
CA LYS A 360 41.40 -12.58 8.79
C LYS A 360 41.78 -13.21 10.14
N PRO A 361 43.07 -13.55 10.37
CA PRO A 361 43.50 -14.02 11.67
C PRO A 361 43.34 -12.88 12.68
N SER A 362 42.81 -13.24 13.86
CA SER A 362 42.64 -12.39 15.04
C SER A 362 43.94 -11.83 15.56
#